data_AF-A0A7C6GLR7-F1
#
_entry.id   AF-A0A7C6GLR7-F1
#
_cell.length_a   1.000
_cell.length_b   1.000
_cell.length_c   1.000
_cell.angle_alpha   90.00
_cell.angle_beta   90.00
_cell.angle_gamma   90.00
#
_symmetry.space_group_name_H-M   'P 1'
#
loop_
_entity.id
_entity.type
_entity.pdbx_description
1 polymer ?
#
loop_
_entity_poly.entity_id
_entity_poly.type
_entity_poly.pdbx_seq_one_letter_code
_entity_poly.pdbx_strand_id
1 'polypeptide(L)'
;MKIDPHLPGRPYTPASKENKALTEEERQLREKCQEFEAILLQKMVETMLQGETNLFGQGLQGDYFRGLFAEALAKELAKDPGLGLVDNMIRSYQKMPD
;
A
#
# COMPACT_ATOMS: atom_id res chain seq x y z
N MET A 1 -22.50 33.17 -32.27
CA MET A 1 -23.06 32.14 -31.37
C MET A 1 -23.71 32.84 -30.19
N LYS A 2 -25.04 32.75 -30.05
CA LYS A 2 -25.75 33.25 -28.86
C LYS A 2 -25.83 32.07 -27.88
N ILE A 3 -25.39 32.27 -26.65
CA ILE A 3 -25.52 31.30 -25.57
C ILE A 3 -26.80 31.66 -24.85
N ASP A 4 -27.81 30.79 -24.93
CA ASP A 4 -29.08 30.96 -24.22
C ASP A 4 -28.88 30.70 -22.71
N PRO A 5 -29.14 31.67 -21.82
CA PRO A 5 -28.82 31.58 -20.39
C PRO A 5 -29.86 30.82 -19.56
N HIS A 6 -30.78 30.07 -20.18
CA HIS A 6 -31.87 29.38 -19.47
C HIS A 6 -31.96 27.90 -19.80
N LEU A 7 -30.90 27.14 -19.49
CA LEU A 7 -31.02 25.70 -19.27
C LEU A 7 -31.10 25.45 -17.76
N PRO A 8 -32.20 24.86 -17.24
CA PRO A 8 -32.22 24.40 -15.85
C PRO A 8 -31.11 23.37 -15.67
N GLY A 9 -30.28 23.59 -14.65
CA GLY A 9 -29.13 22.75 -14.35
C GLY A 9 -29.51 21.29 -14.33
N ARG A 10 -28.92 20.50 -15.24
CA ARG A 10 -28.96 19.04 -15.11
C ARG A 10 -28.33 18.72 -13.76
N PRO A 11 -28.99 17.98 -12.86
CA PRO A 11 -28.36 17.58 -11.63
C PRO A 11 -27.07 16.86 -12.00
N TYR A 12 -25.96 17.29 -11.40
CA TYR A 12 -24.73 16.51 -11.43
C TYR A 12 -25.03 15.22 -10.68
N THR A 13 -25.41 14.17 -11.41
CA THR A 13 -25.38 12.81 -10.88
C THR A 13 -23.91 12.47 -10.72
N PRO A 14 -23.36 12.37 -9.49
CA PRO A 14 -22.05 11.79 -9.33
C PRO A 14 -22.15 10.40 -9.96
N ALA A 15 -21.26 10.10 -10.90
CA ALA A 15 -21.10 8.74 -11.41
C ALA A 15 -20.93 7.84 -10.18
N SER A 16 -21.96 7.05 -9.89
CA SER A 16 -21.87 6.01 -8.89
C SER A 16 -20.67 5.18 -9.29
N LYS A 17 -19.62 5.18 -8.46
CA LYS A 17 -18.52 4.23 -8.61
C LYS A 17 -19.19 2.86 -8.50
N GLU A 18 -19.51 2.26 -9.64
CA GLU A 18 -19.98 0.89 -9.70
C GLU A 18 -18.95 0.06 -8.95
N ASN A 19 -19.40 -0.55 -7.86
CA ASN A 19 -18.59 -1.49 -7.10
C ASN A 19 -18.49 -2.76 -7.97
N LYS A 20 -17.63 -2.69 -8.98
CA LYS A 20 -17.40 -3.78 -9.92
C LYS A 20 -16.68 -4.86 -9.13
N ALA A 21 -17.33 -6.01 -8.97
CA ALA A 21 -16.70 -7.16 -8.34
C ALA A 21 -15.42 -7.51 -9.11
N LEU A 22 -14.33 -7.73 -8.37
CA LEU A 22 -13.05 -8.17 -8.93
C LEU A 22 -13.25 -9.48 -9.70
N THR A 23 -12.60 -9.61 -10.85
CA THR A 23 -12.54 -10.89 -11.56
C THR A 23 -11.73 -11.91 -10.75
N GLU A 24 -11.89 -13.19 -11.07
CA GLU A 24 -11.11 -14.26 -10.44
C GLU A 24 -9.60 -14.05 -10.66
N GLU A 25 -9.20 -13.64 -11.86
CA GLU A 25 -7.82 -13.33 -12.21
C GLU A 25 -7.28 -12.14 -11.40
N GLU A 26 -8.07 -11.07 -11.24
CA GLU A 26 -7.68 -9.90 -10.43
C GLU A 26 -7.55 -10.26 -8.95
N ARG A 27 -8.40 -11.18 -8.44
CA ARG A 27 -8.28 -11.69 -7.06
C ARG A 27 -6.99 -12.48 -6.89
N GLN A 28 -6.70 -13.41 -7.80
CA GLN A 28 -5.47 -14.21 -7.77
C GLN A 28 -4.22 -13.34 -7.88
N LEU A 29 -4.21 -12.34 -8.77
CA LEU A 29 -3.11 -11.38 -8.87
C LEU A 29 -2.91 -10.62 -7.55
N ARG A 30 -4.00 -10.15 -6.94
CA ARG A 30 -3.94 -9.45 -5.65
C ARG A 30 -3.39 -10.34 -4.54
N GLU A 31 -3.86 -11.58 -4.43
CA GLU A 31 -3.36 -12.57 -3.47
C GLU A 31 -1.85 -12.79 -3.64
N LYS A 32 -1.36 -12.93 -4.88
CA LYS A 32 0.07 -13.11 -5.16
C LYS A 32 0.91 -11.86 -4.84
N CYS A 33 0.38 -10.67 -5.11
CA CYS A 33 1.04 -9.44 -4.68
C CYS A 33 1.10 -9.31 -3.15
N GLN A 34 0.07 -9.76 -2.42
CA GLN A 34 0.04 -9.73 -0.96
C GLN A 34 1.06 -10.70 -0.37
N GLU A 35 1.15 -11.92 -0.92
CA GLU A 35 2.19 -12.89 -0.56
C GLU A 35 3.60 -12.30 -0.76
N PHE A 36 3.83 -11.62 -1.89
CA PHE A 36 5.11 -10.97 -2.17
C PHE A 36 5.43 -9.84 -1.17
N GLU A 37 4.46 -8.96 -0.90
CA GLU A 37 4.62 -7.87 0.07
C GLU A 37 4.97 -8.43 1.46
N ALA A 38 4.29 -9.49 1.90
CA ALA A 38 4.60 -10.16 3.17
C ALA A 38 6.04 -10.70 3.23
N ILE A 39 6.51 -11.37 2.18
CA ILE A 39 7.89 -11.90 2.12
C ILE A 39 8.91 -10.76 2.13
N LEU A 40 8.69 -9.71 1.34
CA LEU A 40 9.58 -8.55 1.30
C LEU A 40 9.69 -7.88 2.67
N LEU A 41 8.54 -7.67 3.32
CA LEU A 41 8.46 -7.08 4.65
C LEU A 41 9.19 -7.93 5.70
N GLN A 42 8.96 -9.23 5.69
CA GLN A 42 9.68 -10.17 6.54
C GLN A 42 11.20 -10.03 6.33
N LYS A 43 11.67 -9.98 5.08
CA LYS A 43 13.11 -9.84 4.79
C LYS A 43 13.68 -8.49 5.22
N MET A 44 12.92 -7.41 5.11
CA MET A 44 13.31 -6.09 5.62
C MET A 44 13.49 -6.13 7.15
N VAL A 45 12.51 -6.69 7.87
CA VAL A 45 12.56 -6.84 9.34
C VAL A 45 13.73 -7.71 9.75
N GLU A 46 13.91 -8.87 9.13
CA GLU A 46 15.03 -9.79 9.39
C GLU A 46 16.37 -9.07 9.18
N THR A 47 16.55 -8.36 8.07
CA THR A 47 17.79 -7.61 7.78
C THR A 47 18.06 -6.52 8.83
N MET A 48 17.01 -5.85 9.32
CA MET A 48 17.13 -4.80 10.34
C MET A 48 17.44 -5.36 11.73
N LEU A 49 16.94 -6.57 12.06
CA LEU A 49 17.15 -7.21 13.36
C LEU A 49 18.45 -8.02 13.44
N GLN A 50 18.82 -8.70 12.35
CA GLN A 50 19.98 -9.61 12.27
C GLN A 50 21.32 -8.88 12.11
N GLY A 51 21.30 -7.54 11.96
CA GLY A 51 22.52 -6.76 11.85
C GLY A 51 23.16 -6.45 13.21
N GLU A 52 24.47 -6.71 13.32
CA GLU A 52 25.42 -5.84 14.06
C GLU A 52 25.57 -4.47 13.36
N THR A 53 24.47 -3.95 12.82
CA THR A 53 24.48 -2.66 12.16
C THR A 53 24.52 -1.62 13.26
N ASN A 54 25.49 -0.71 13.18
CA ASN A 54 25.57 0.47 14.05
C ASN A 54 24.40 1.45 13.81
N LEU A 55 23.32 1.01 13.15
CA LEU A 55 22.15 1.76 12.71
C LEU A 55 21.41 2.38 13.90
N PHE A 56 21.32 1.64 15.00
CA PHE A 56 20.68 2.07 16.24
C PHE A 56 21.71 2.51 17.29
N GLY A 57 23.01 2.38 17.01
CA GLY A 57 24.07 2.55 18.01
C GLY A 57 24.28 1.31 18.89
N GLN A 58 25.07 1.45 19.95
CA GLN A 58 25.46 0.35 20.84
C GLN A 58 24.92 0.53 22.26
N GLY A 59 24.82 -0.58 22.99
CA GLY A 59 24.38 -0.61 24.39
C GLY A 59 22.92 -0.20 24.58
N LEU A 60 22.59 0.20 25.81
CA LEU A 60 21.21 0.45 26.26
C LEU A 60 20.44 1.45 25.38
N GLN A 61 21.12 2.46 24.85
CA GLN A 61 20.50 3.46 23.98
C GLN A 61 20.09 2.85 22.64
N GLY A 62 20.94 2.00 22.07
CA GLY A 62 20.63 1.31 20.82
C GLY A 62 19.50 0.30 20.98
N ASP A 63 19.47 -0.42 22.10
CA ASP A 63 18.37 -1.33 22.41
C ASP A 63 17.03 -0.58 22.55
N TYR A 64 17.05 0.61 23.17
CA TYR A 64 15.86 1.46 23.29
C TYR A 64 15.34 1.94 21.92
N PHE A 65 16.20 2.46 21.05
CA PHE A 65 15.80 2.88 19.71
C PHE A 65 15.35 1.72 18.83
N ARG A 66 15.99 0.55 18.96
CA ARG A 66 15.56 -0.69 18.28
C ARG A 66 14.15 -1.10 18.71
N GLY A 67 13.83 -0.99 20.00
CA GLY A 67 12.48 -1.24 20.52
C GLY A 67 11.43 -0.28 19.96
N LEU A 68 11.70 1.04 19.99
CA LEU A 68 10.81 2.05 19.41
C LEU A 68 10.58 1.84 17.91
N PHE A 69 11.64 1.52 17.18
CA PHE A 69 11.57 1.24 15.76
C PHE A 69 10.75 -0.01 15.47
N ALA A 70 10.98 -1.11 16.20
CA ALA A 70 10.20 -2.34 16.07
C ALA A 70 8.71 -2.09 16.35
N GLU A 71 8.37 -1.30 17.38
CA GLU A 71 6.99 -0.92 17.68
C GLU A 71 6.35 -0.09 16.55
N ALA A 72 7.06 0.90 16.03
CA ALA A 72 6.58 1.71 14.90
C ALA A 72 6.37 0.88 13.64
N LEU A 73 7.31 -0.02 13.35
CA LEU A 73 7.22 -0.94 12.21
C LEU A 73 6.03 -1.89 12.36
N ALA A 74 5.84 -2.49 13.53
CA ALA A 74 4.70 -3.35 13.81
C ALA A 74 3.36 -2.61 13.65
N LYS A 75 3.28 -1.34 14.10
CA LYS A 75 2.09 -0.49 13.90
C LYS A 75 1.80 -0.23 12.43
N GLU A 76 2.84 -0.04 11.62
CA GLU A 76 2.67 0.16 10.17
C GLU A 76 2.23 -1.12 9.47
N LEU A 77 2.85 -2.26 9.84
CA LEU A 77 2.50 -3.58 9.31
C LEU A 77 1.08 -4.03 9.69
N ALA A 78 0.59 -3.61 10.85
CA ALA A 78 -0.75 -3.95 11.33
C ALA A 78 -1.88 -3.14 10.64
N LYS A 79 -1.55 -2.05 9.93
CA LYS A 79 -2.53 -1.33 9.11
C LYS A 79 -2.87 -2.18 7.88
N ASP A 80 -4.13 -2.24 7.50
CA ASP A 80 -4.53 -2.75 6.18
C ASP A 80 -4.49 -1.58 5.16
N PRO A 81 -3.89 -1.74 3.97
CA PRO A 81 -3.33 -2.94 3.34
C PRO A 81 -1.81 -3.12 3.53
N GLY A 82 -1.24 -2.72 4.67
CA GLY A 82 0.19 -2.75 4.94
C GLY A 82 0.90 -1.50 4.41
N LEU A 83 2.01 -1.67 3.69
CA LEU A 83 2.74 -0.56 3.06
C LEU A 83 2.12 -0.13 1.73
N GLY A 84 1.05 -0.79 1.28
CA GLY A 84 0.37 -0.49 0.04
C GLY A 84 1.19 -0.87 -1.20
N LEU A 85 2.14 -1.80 -1.07
CA LEU A 85 2.95 -2.25 -2.20
C LEU A 85 2.08 -3.02 -3.20
N VAL A 86 1.14 -3.83 -2.71
CA VAL A 86 0.14 -4.53 -3.53
C VAL A 86 -0.57 -3.59 -4.50
N ASP A 87 -1.11 -2.47 -4.00
CA ASP A 87 -1.87 -1.54 -4.85
C ASP A 87 -0.98 -0.86 -5.90
N ASN A 88 0.30 -0.62 -5.56
CA ASN A 88 1.27 -0.08 -6.51
C ASN A 88 1.66 -1.11 -7.58
N MET A 89 1.85 -2.38 -7.22
CA MET A 89 2.15 -3.45 -8.15
C MET A 89 0.99 -3.69 -9.13
N ILE A 90 -0.24 -3.81 -8.62
CA ILE A 90 -1.44 -3.96 -9.45
C ILE A 90 -1.60 -2.77 -10.39
N ARG A 91 -1.45 -1.54 -9.88
CA ARG A 91 -1.53 -0.33 -10.71
C ARG A 91 -0.46 -0.31 -11.80
N SER A 92 0.73 -0.81 -11.52
CA SER A 92 1.85 -0.83 -12.48
C SER A 92 1.62 -1.90 -13.55
N TYR A 93 1.14 -3.08 -13.15
CA TYR A 93 0.73 -4.16 -14.05
C TYR A 93 -0.36 -3.69 -15.04
N GLN A 94 -1.38 -2.98 -14.55
CA GLN A 94 -2.45 -2.43 -15.39
C GLN A 94 -1.99 -1.34 -16.38
N LYS A 95 -0.86 -0.68 -16.11
CA LYS A 95 -0.31 0.39 -16.95
C LYS A 95 0.65 -0.10 -18.03
N MET A 96 0.99 -1.38 -18.05
CA MET A 96 1.78 -2.00 -19.11
C MET A 96 0.81 -2.72 -20.08
N PRO A 97 0.31 -2.06 -21.14
CA PRO A 97 -0.24 -2.79 -22.27
C PRO A 97 0.89 -3.54 -22.98
N ASP A 98 0.57 -4.72 -23.54
CA ASP A 98 1.49 -5.61 -24.26
C ASP A 98 2.38 -4.90 -25.30
#